data_AF-A0A7V1LSH6-F1
#
_entry.id   AF-A0A7V1LSH6-F1
#
_cell.length_a   1.000
_cell.length_b   1.000
_cell.length_c   1.000
_cell.angle_alpha   90.00
_cell.angle_beta   90.00
_cell.angle_gamma   90.00
#
_symmetry.space_group_name_H-M   'P 1'
#
loop_
_entity.id
_entity.type
_entity.pdbx_description
1 polymer ?
#
loop_
_entity_poly.entity_id
_entity_poly.type
_entity_poly.pdbx_seq_one_letter_code
_entity_poly.pdbx_strand_id
1 'polypeptide(L)'
;MKPGGILLIADEVSPKNILKKIINLVIRVPLVIITYLITQTTTNAVKNLLEKIQESGMIIESVKLNKLESFIELVAKTPKGKVK
;
A
#
# COMPACT_ATOMS: atom_id res chain seq x y z
N MET A 1 17.23 -7.51 0.82
CA MET A 1 16.60 -8.83 1.07
C MET A 1 17.45 -9.93 0.43
N LYS A 2 17.39 -11.18 0.91
CA LYS A 2 18.10 -12.30 0.27
C LYS A 2 17.45 -12.63 -1.10
N PRO A 3 18.21 -13.10 -2.11
CA PRO A 3 17.65 -13.54 -3.39
C PRO A 3 16.54 -14.57 -3.19
N GLY A 4 15.42 -14.42 -3.90
CA GLY A 4 14.24 -15.25 -3.71
C GLY A 4 13.42 -14.98 -2.45
N GLY A 5 13.76 -13.96 -1.66
CA GLY A 5 12.97 -13.52 -0.51
C GLY A 5 11.61 -12.97 -0.92
N ILE A 6 10.63 -13.09 -0.03
CA ILE A 6 9.25 -12.60 -0.23
C ILE A 6 9.06 -11.32 0.60
N LEU A 7 8.53 -10.29 -0.04
CA LEU A 7 8.05 -9.06 0.59
C LEU A 7 6.52 -9.10 0.58
N LEU A 8 5.93 -9.05 1.77
CA LEU A 8 4.49 -8.92 1.98
C LEU A 8 4.22 -7.54 2.57
N ILE A 9 3.39 -6.74 1.88
CA ILE A 9 2.94 -5.43 2.34
C ILE A 9 1.43 -5.46 2.50
N ALA A 10 0.94 -5.01 3.64
CA ALA A 10 -0.47 -4.83 3.92
C ALA A 10 -0.66 -3.41 4.48
N ASP A 11 -1.15 -2.48 3.66
CA ASP A 11 -1.20 -1.07 4.04
C ASP A 11 -2.36 -0.29 3.39
N GLU A 12 -2.67 0.89 3.94
CA GLU A 12 -3.63 1.83 3.37
C GLU A 12 -3.14 2.42 2.05
N VAL A 13 -4.02 2.39 1.04
CA VAL A 13 -3.81 3.00 -0.27
C VAL A 13 -4.98 3.90 -0.63
N SER A 14 -4.79 4.75 -1.64
CA SER A 14 -5.87 5.57 -2.17
C SER A 14 -6.65 4.78 -3.23
N PRO A 15 -7.99 4.67 -3.11
CA PRO A 15 -8.85 4.07 -4.13
C PRO A 15 -8.61 4.74 -5.49
N LYS A 16 -8.71 4.00 -6.60
CA LYS A 16 -8.64 4.62 -7.94
C LYS A 16 -9.98 5.22 -8.34
N ASN A 17 -11.08 4.58 -7.96
CA ASN A 17 -12.43 5.02 -8.23
C ASN A 17 -12.81 6.29 -7.42
N ILE A 18 -13.36 7.30 -8.09
CA ILE A 18 -13.72 8.61 -7.50
C ILE A 18 -14.77 8.47 -6.39
N LEU A 19 -15.82 7.66 -6.60
CA LEU A 19 -16.86 7.48 -5.58
C LEU A 19 -16.27 6.81 -4.32
N LYS A 20 -15.44 5.79 -4.52
CA LYS A 20 -14.74 5.12 -3.42
C LYS A 20 -13.77 6.07 -2.71
N LYS A 21 -13.12 7.00 -3.42
CA LYS A 21 -12.29 8.06 -2.80
C LYS A 21 -13.10 8.96 -1.89
N ILE A 22 -14.30 9.39 -2.30
CA ILE A 22 -15.17 10.23 -1.47
C ILE A 22 -15.58 9.48 -0.20
N ILE A 23 -16.06 8.25 -0.34
CA ILE A 23 -16.44 7.41 0.81
C ILE A 23 -15.25 7.20 1.74
N ASN A 24 -14.08 6.88 1.18
CA ASN A 24 -12.85 6.72 1.93
C ASN A 24 -12.46 8.00 2.68
N LEU A 25 -12.60 9.18 2.06
CA LEU A 25 -12.29 10.46 2.71
C LEU A 25 -13.20 10.72 3.92
N VAL A 26 -14.50 10.42 3.81
CA VAL A 26 -15.46 10.57 4.92
C VAL A 26 -15.07 9.70 6.12
N ILE A 27 -14.58 8.48 5.88
CA ILE A 27 -14.12 7.57 6.95
C ILE A 27 -12.76 8.02 7.50
N ARG A 28 -11.86 8.49 6.63
CA ARG A 28 -10.47 8.77 6.99
C ARG A 28 -10.30 10.08 7.76
N VAL A 29 -11.08 11.13 7.45
CA VAL A 29 -10.96 12.43 8.12
C VAL A 29 -11.17 12.31 9.65
N PRO A 30 -12.26 11.68 10.14
CA PRO A 30 -12.42 11.46 11.58
C PRO A 30 -11.27 10.66 12.19
N LEU A 31 -10.81 9.61 11.51
CA LEU A 31 -9.74 8.75 12.01
C LEU A 31 -8.42 9.52 12.14
N VAL A 32 -8.07 10.36 11.15
CA VAL A 32 -6.87 11.20 11.20
C VAL A 32 -6.95 12.19 12.36
N ILE A 33 -8.11 12.82 12.58
CA ILE A 33 -8.31 13.74 13.71
C ILE A 33 -8.09 13.01 15.03
N ILE A 34 -8.75 11.86 15.23
CA ILE A 34 -8.62 11.06 16.46
C ILE A 34 -7.16 10.61 16.66
N THR A 35 -6.53 10.08 15.60
CA THR A 35 -5.14 9.59 15.67
C THR A 35 -4.18 10.71 16.03
N TYR A 36 -4.35 11.89 15.43
CA TYR A 36 -3.54 13.06 15.74
C TYR A 36 -3.73 13.51 17.20
N LEU A 37 -4.97 13.55 17.69
CA LEU A 37 -5.24 13.93 19.08
C LEU A 37 -4.61 12.97 20.10
N ILE A 38 -4.59 11.67 19.80
CA ILE A 38 -4.08 10.64 20.73
C ILE A 38 -2.55 10.52 20.64
N THR A 39 -2.01 10.49 19.43
CA THR A 39 -0.61 10.09 19.19
C THR A 39 0.28 11.26 18.77
N GLN A 40 -0.30 12.41 18.42
CA GLN A 40 0.37 13.48 17.68
C GLN A 40 1.05 13.01 16.38
N THR A 41 0.58 11.92 15.80
CA THR A 41 1.04 11.40 14.50
C THR A 41 -0.12 11.36 13.50
N THR A 42 0.22 11.22 12.22
CA THR A 42 -0.74 11.10 11.13
C THR A 42 -0.50 9.80 10.36
N THR A 43 -1.55 9.28 9.72
CA THR A 43 -1.46 8.13 8.83
C THR A 43 -1.49 8.61 7.38
N ASN A 44 -0.38 8.40 6.66
CA ASN A 44 -0.30 8.75 5.23
C ASN A 44 -0.31 7.46 4.41
N ALA A 45 -1.26 7.36 3.48
CA ALA A 45 -1.30 6.23 2.55
C ALA A 45 -0.04 6.24 1.67
N VAL A 46 0.53 5.06 1.42
CA VAL A 46 1.65 4.95 0.49
C VAL A 46 1.17 5.22 -0.93
N LYS A 47 1.60 6.36 -1.47
CA LYS A 47 1.31 6.73 -2.86
C LYS A 47 2.15 5.89 -3.80
N ASN A 48 1.53 5.44 -4.89
CA ASN A 48 2.17 4.69 -5.96
C ASN A 48 2.99 3.48 -5.49
N LEU A 49 2.46 2.74 -4.49
CA LEU A 49 3.17 1.57 -3.94
C LEU A 49 3.60 0.58 -5.02
N LEU A 50 2.71 0.27 -5.98
CA LEU A 50 3.00 -0.65 -7.08
C LEU A 50 4.19 -0.20 -7.93
N GLU A 51 4.24 1.09 -8.28
CA GLU A 51 5.31 1.69 -9.08
C GLU A 51 6.64 1.58 -8.34
N LYS A 52 6.67 1.95 -7.05
CA LYS A 52 7.86 1.82 -6.19
C LYS A 52 8.38 0.38 -6.10
N ILE A 53 7.48 -0.60 -6.06
CA ILE A 53 7.86 -2.03 -6.04
C ILE A 53 8.44 -2.45 -7.39
N GLN A 54 7.83 -2.04 -8.51
CA GLN A 54 8.35 -2.34 -9.85
C GLN A 54 9.72 -1.69 -10.09
N GLU A 55 9.88 -0.41 -9.72
CA GLU A 55 11.14 0.33 -9.82
C GLU A 55 12.26 -0.30 -8.99
N SER A 56 11.93 -0.98 -7.90
CA SER A 56 12.92 -1.71 -7.09
C SER A 56 13.45 -3.00 -7.73
N GLY A 57 12.93 -3.38 -8.89
CA GLY A 57 13.30 -4.62 -9.59
C GLY A 57 12.72 -5.89 -8.96
N MET A 58 11.76 -5.76 -8.04
CA MET A 58 11.02 -6.89 -7.49
C MET A 58 9.93 -7.37 -8.45
N ILE A 59 9.66 -8.67 -8.41
CA ILE A 59 8.61 -9.30 -9.21
C ILE A 59 7.33 -9.33 -8.35
N ILE A 60 6.30 -8.60 -8.76
CA ILE A 60 5.00 -8.64 -8.10
C ILE A 60 4.31 -9.96 -8.42
N GLU A 61 3.99 -10.75 -7.40
CA GLU A 61 3.30 -12.03 -7.54
C GLU A 61 1.79 -11.92 -7.33
N SER A 62 1.37 -11.05 -6.40
CA SER A 62 -0.04 -10.88 -6.08
C SER A 62 -0.33 -9.46 -5.62
N VAL A 63 -1.50 -8.96 -6.03
CA VAL A 63 -2.06 -7.70 -5.58
C VAL A 63 -3.53 -7.95 -5.30
N LYS A 64 -3.96 -7.70 -4.05
CA LYS A 64 -5.36 -7.73 -3.68
C LYS A 64 -5.73 -6.41 -3.04
N LEU A 65 -6.92 -5.93 -3.38
CA LEU A 65 -7.51 -4.75 -2.77
C LEU A 65 -8.74 -5.16 -1.99
N ASN A 66 -9.01 -4.47 -0.88
CA ASN A 66 -10.31 -4.60 -0.22
C ASN A 66 -11.44 -4.03 -1.12
N LYS A 67 -12.70 -4.25 -0.74
CA LYS A 67 -13.87 -3.79 -1.52
C LYS A 67 -13.85 -2.26 -1.81
N LEU A 68 -13.38 -1.48 -0.85
CA LEU A 68 -13.30 -0.02 -0.94
C LEU A 68 -12.06 0.45 -1.74
N GLU A 69 -11.16 -0.45 -2.11
CA GLU A 69 -9.85 -0.15 -2.72
C GLU A 69 -8.98 0.79 -1.86
N SER A 70 -9.24 0.86 -0.55
CA SER A 70 -8.53 1.72 0.40
C SER A 70 -7.40 0.99 1.14
N PHE A 71 -7.27 -0.32 0.91
CA PHE A 71 -6.24 -1.15 1.53
C PHE A 71 -5.74 -2.18 0.53
N ILE A 72 -4.43 -2.42 0.52
CA ILE A 72 -3.74 -3.34 -0.40
C ILE A 72 -3.03 -4.44 0.38
N GLU A 73 -3.12 -5.66 -0.12
CA GLU A 73 -2.21 -6.78 0.17
C GLU A 73 -1.35 -6.99 -1.08
N LEU A 74 -0.05 -6.76 -0.96
CA LEU A 74 0.92 -6.90 -2.05
C LEU A 74 1.97 -7.94 -1.68
N VAL A 75 2.15 -8.92 -2.57
CA VAL A 75 3.21 -9.93 -2.48
C VAL A 75 4.18 -9.71 -3.62
N ALA A 76 5.45 -9.50 -3.29
CA ALA A 76 6.53 -9.39 -4.25
C ALA A 76 7.71 -10.30 -3.89
N LYS A 77 8.45 -10.76 -4.90
CA LYS A 77 9.67 -11.55 -4.71
C LYS A 77 10.90 -10.81 -5.19
N THR A 78 11.98 -10.94 -4.42
CA THR A 78 13.33 -10.59 -4.88
C THR A 78 13.74 -11.60 -5.96
N PRO A 79 14.24 -11.15 -7.13
CA PRO A 79 14.74 -12.06 -8.16
C PRO A 79 15.78 -13.06 -7.62
N LYS A 80 15.72 -14.31 -8.09
CA LYS A 80 16.74 -15.33 -7.78
C LYS A 80 17.91 -15.18 -8.77
N GLY A 81 18.87 -14.32 -8.44
CA GLY A 81 20.13 -14.18 -9.20
C GLY A 81 20.36 -12.76 -9.74
N LYS A 82 21.64 -12.41 -9.98
CA LYS A 82 22.06 -11.08 -10.46
C LYS A 82 21.28 -10.72 -11.72
N VAL A 83 20.63 -9.55 -11.68
CA VAL A 83 20.19 -8.86 -12.90
C VAL A 83 21.44 -8.76 -13.78
N LYS A 84 21.42 -9.45 -14.92
CA LYS A 84 22.46 -9.35 -15.95
C LYS A 84 22.31 -8.02 -16.67
#